data_AF-A0A3D3TN11-F1
#
_entry.id   AF-A0A3D3TN11-F1
#
_cell.length_a   1.000
_cell.length_b   1.000
_cell.length_c   1.000
_cell.angle_alpha   90.00
_cell.angle_beta   90.00
_cell.angle_gamma   90.00
#
_symmetry.space_group_name_H-M   'P 1'
#
loop_
_entity.id
_entity.type
_entity.pdbx_description
1 polymer ?
#
loop_
_entity_poly.entity_id
_entity_poly.type
_entity_poly.pdbx_seq_one_letter_code
_entity_poly.pdbx_strand_id
1 'polypeptide(L)'
;MKIQIVGNRGVLFTFQGGDSPMNGETSVYLIEGRDRLYLCDTFLGNRSMNVVKNRINESPRKDLVVFNSHSDYDHIWGNGAFDGCEIVAHEFARRRMEERWDYDFENMERFRDGDVVKRLPGITFSDRLVFEDDDIEFRYMPGHTLCSSVCIDRRDSVIFVGDLVEDPLPL
;
A
#
# COMPACT_ATOMS: atom_id res chain seq x y z
N MET A 1 -15.27 0.49 -9.14
CA MET A 1 -14.24 1.06 -8.24
C MET A 1 -14.85 2.23 -7.54
N LYS A 2 -14.66 2.31 -6.23
CA LYS A 2 -15.19 3.38 -5.39
C LYS A 2 -14.04 4.26 -4.91
N ILE A 3 -14.16 5.57 -5.10
CA ILE A 3 -13.16 6.55 -4.64
C ILE A 3 -13.83 7.44 -3.60
N GLN A 4 -13.20 7.58 -2.43
CA GLN A 4 -13.74 8.36 -1.31
C GLN A 4 -12.68 9.28 -0.71
N ILE A 5 -13.07 10.50 -0.36
CA ILE A 5 -12.23 11.36 0.47
C ILE A 5 -12.41 10.95 1.93
N VAL A 6 -11.31 10.81 2.66
CA VAL A 6 -11.27 10.48 4.09
C VAL A 6 -10.50 11.59 4.79
N GLY A 7 -11.14 12.24 5.77
CA GLY A 7 -10.59 13.44 6.40
C GLY A 7 -10.50 14.60 5.40
N ASN A 8 -9.45 15.40 5.53
CA ASN A 8 -9.16 16.56 4.68
C ASN A 8 -8.12 16.26 3.60
N ARG A 9 -7.27 15.24 3.79
CA ARG A 9 -6.13 14.99 2.91
C ARG A 9 -5.97 13.54 2.43
N GLY A 10 -6.90 12.67 2.77
CA GLY A 10 -6.89 11.27 2.38
C GLY A 10 -7.81 10.94 1.21
N VAL A 11 -7.37 10.04 0.34
CA VAL A 11 -8.18 9.47 -0.75
C VAL A 11 -8.09 7.95 -0.70
N LEU A 12 -9.22 7.29 -0.46
CA LEU A 12 -9.37 5.85 -0.44
C LEU A 12 -9.85 5.36 -1.82
N PHE A 13 -9.13 4.41 -2.39
CA PHE A 13 -9.50 3.73 -3.64
C PHE A 13 -9.83 2.29 -3.31
N THR A 14 -11.11 1.94 -3.37
CA THR A 14 -11.60 0.60 -3.12
C THR A 14 -11.92 -0.09 -4.45
N PHE A 15 -11.14 -1.13 -4.75
CA PHE A 15 -11.38 -2.06 -5.85
C PHE A 15 -12.48 -3.03 -5.42
N GLN A 16 -13.54 -3.15 -6.20
CA GLN A 16 -14.70 -3.99 -5.94
C GLN A 16 -14.77 -5.11 -6.99
N GLY A 17 -15.72 -6.03 -6.81
CA GLY A 17 -15.95 -7.11 -7.76
C GLY A 17 -16.10 -6.61 -9.21
N GLY A 18 -15.23 -7.10 -10.09
CA GLY A 18 -15.17 -6.72 -11.50
C GLY A 18 -14.19 -5.59 -11.84
N ASP A 19 -13.61 -4.90 -10.84
CA ASP A 19 -12.57 -3.89 -11.08
C ASP A 19 -11.19 -4.51 -11.30
N SER A 20 -10.99 -5.75 -10.84
CA SER A 20 -9.73 -6.48 -10.92
C SER A 20 -9.96 -7.98 -11.07
N PRO A 21 -8.92 -8.77 -11.34
CA PRO A 21 -9.01 -10.24 -11.35
C PRO A 21 -9.31 -10.86 -9.98
N MET A 22 -9.18 -10.11 -8.88
CA MET A 22 -9.52 -10.57 -7.53
C MET A 22 -10.95 -10.18 -7.15
N ASN A 23 -11.66 -11.12 -6.53
CA ASN A 23 -12.97 -10.86 -5.96
C ASN A 23 -12.83 -10.32 -4.54
N GLY A 24 -13.83 -9.57 -4.08
CA GLY A 24 -13.80 -8.91 -2.77
C GLY A 24 -13.58 -7.42 -2.89
N GLU A 25 -13.51 -6.75 -1.75
CA GLU A 25 -13.14 -5.34 -1.67
C GLU A 25 -11.74 -5.20 -1.07
N THR A 26 -10.83 -4.60 -1.81
CA THR A 26 -9.49 -4.27 -1.33
C THR A 26 -9.22 -2.80 -1.58
N SER A 27 -8.58 -2.13 -0.63
CA SER A 27 -8.35 -0.69 -0.72
C SER A 27 -6.88 -0.34 -0.68
N VAL A 28 -6.51 0.66 -1.47
CA VAL A 28 -5.25 1.42 -1.30
C VAL A 28 -5.59 2.84 -0.88
N TYR A 29 -4.68 3.49 -0.17
CA TYR A 29 -4.95 4.79 0.45
C TYR A 29 -3.85 5.80 0.17
N LEU A 30 -4.22 6.94 -0.42
CA LEU A 30 -3.29 8.04 -0.72
C LEU A 30 -3.51 9.18 0.26
N ILE A 31 -2.44 9.60 0.94
CA ILE A 31 -2.45 10.72 1.88
C ILE A 31 -1.62 11.86 1.30
N GLU A 32 -2.21 13.05 1.24
CA GLU A 32 -1.53 14.25 0.75
C GLU A 32 -0.87 15.03 1.91
N GLY A 33 0.45 14.88 2.03
CA GLY A 33 1.28 15.71 2.91
C GLY A 33 1.58 17.09 2.32
N ARG A 34 2.40 17.86 3.03
CA ARG A 34 2.91 19.17 2.61
C ARG A 34 3.84 19.02 1.41
N ASP A 35 4.89 18.21 1.56
CA ASP A 35 5.94 18.05 0.56
C ASP A 35 5.96 16.64 -0.05
N ARG A 36 5.24 15.68 0.57
CA ARG A 36 5.17 14.28 0.13
C ARG A 36 3.74 13.79 -0.08
N LEU A 37 3.62 12.72 -0.84
CA LEU A 37 2.44 11.87 -0.91
C LEU A 37 2.78 10.52 -0.28
N TYR A 38 1.85 9.95 0.47
CA TYR A 38 2.00 8.63 1.09
C TYR A 38 0.96 7.69 0.51
N LEU A 39 1.40 6.71 -0.28
CA LEU A 39 0.54 5.68 -0.83
C LEU A 39 0.66 4.40 0.01
N CYS A 40 -0.42 4.01 0.67
CA CYS A 40 -0.50 2.77 1.42
C CYS A 40 -1.01 1.65 0.51
N ASP A 41 -0.17 0.63 0.33
CA ASP A 41 -0.32 -0.52 -0.55
C ASP A 41 -0.50 -0.20 -2.04
N THR A 42 -0.27 -1.20 -2.89
CA THR A 42 -0.19 -1.01 -4.36
C THR A 42 -0.96 -2.04 -5.18
N PHE A 43 -1.75 -2.90 -4.53
CA PHE A 43 -2.64 -3.85 -5.18
C PHE A 43 -1.96 -4.80 -6.18
N LEU A 44 -2.72 -5.30 -7.15
CA LEU A 44 -2.42 -6.47 -7.97
C LEU A 44 -1.48 -6.24 -9.18
N GLY A 45 -0.93 -5.04 -9.33
CA GLY A 45 0.00 -4.74 -10.42
C GLY A 45 -0.08 -3.32 -10.94
N ASN A 46 0.74 -3.05 -11.97
CA ASN A 46 0.92 -1.70 -12.49
C ASN A 46 -0.36 -1.10 -13.08
N ARG A 47 -1.25 -1.92 -13.66
CA ARG A 47 -2.50 -1.42 -14.26
C ARG A 47 -3.46 -0.92 -13.19
N SER A 48 -3.59 -1.65 -12.08
CA SER A 48 -4.43 -1.26 -10.94
C SER A 48 -4.06 0.11 -10.39
N MET A 49 -2.76 0.47 -10.43
CA MET A 49 -2.26 1.75 -9.93
C MET A 49 -2.45 2.94 -10.89
N ASN A 50 -2.95 2.74 -12.11
CA ASN A 50 -3.17 3.83 -13.06
C ASN A 50 -4.13 4.90 -12.52
N VAL A 51 -5.16 4.52 -11.76
CA VAL A 51 -6.07 5.47 -11.13
C VAL A 51 -5.34 6.36 -10.12
N VAL A 52 -4.46 5.77 -9.30
CA VAL A 52 -3.69 6.49 -8.30
C VAL A 52 -2.66 7.40 -8.97
N LYS A 53 -1.98 6.92 -10.02
CA LYS A 53 -1.08 7.74 -10.84
C LYS A 53 -1.77 8.97 -11.42
N ASN A 54 -2.98 8.80 -11.96
CA ASN A 54 -3.75 9.93 -12.49
C ASN A 54 -4.05 10.94 -11.39
N ARG A 55 -4.48 10.48 -10.21
CA ARG A 55 -4.73 11.37 -9.05
C ARG A 55 -3.47 12.11 -8.59
N ILE A 56 -2.32 11.45 -8.58
CA ILE A 56 -1.02 12.05 -8.23
C ILE A 56 -0.64 13.15 -9.25
N ASN A 57 -0.85 12.89 -10.55
CA ASN A 57 -0.51 13.82 -11.62
C ASN A 57 -1.41 15.08 -11.66
N GLU A 58 -2.56 15.06 -10.99
CA GLU A 58 -3.45 16.22 -10.83
C GLU A 58 -2.96 17.20 -9.74
N SER A 59 -2.09 16.76 -8.83
CA SER A 59 -1.52 17.56 -7.75
C SER A 59 -0.16 18.18 -8.15
N PRO A 60 0.29 19.26 -7.47
CA PRO A 60 1.65 19.75 -7.62
C PRO A 60 2.67 18.63 -7.38
N ARG A 61 3.80 18.67 -8.10
CA ARG A 61 4.85 17.66 -7.97
C ARG A 61 5.33 17.57 -6.52
N LYS A 62 5.11 16.42 -5.91
CA LYS A 62 5.52 16.04 -4.56
C LYS A 62 6.28 14.71 -4.63
N ASP A 63 7.15 14.47 -3.66
CA ASP A 63 7.83 13.17 -3.57
C ASP A 63 6.83 12.10 -3.12
N LEU A 64 6.89 10.91 -3.73
CA LEU A 64 6.03 9.79 -3.37
C LEU A 64 6.77 8.83 -2.45
N VAL A 65 6.13 8.50 -1.33
CA VAL A 65 6.49 7.40 -0.43
C VAL A 65 5.42 6.33 -0.54
N VAL A 66 5.81 5.12 -0.93
CA VAL A 66 4.95 3.94 -0.88
C VAL A 66 5.19 3.23 0.44
N PHE A 67 4.12 2.94 1.17
CA PHE A 67 4.12 2.14 2.38
C PHE A 67 3.46 0.80 2.08
N ASN A 68 4.15 -0.32 2.30
CA ASN A 68 3.52 -1.64 2.26
C ASN A 68 3.17 -2.08 3.69
N SER A 69 1.87 -2.29 3.94
CA SER A 69 1.35 -2.73 5.22
C SER A 69 1.88 -4.10 5.61
N HIS A 70 1.98 -5.01 4.65
CA HIS A 70 2.58 -6.34 4.77
C HIS A 70 3.04 -6.86 3.39
N SER A 71 3.44 -8.13 3.30
CA SER A 71 4.12 -8.68 2.11
C SER A 71 3.23 -9.46 1.14
N ASP A 72 1.93 -9.59 1.39
CA ASP A 72 1.08 -10.45 0.57
C ASP A 72 0.81 -9.77 -0.79
N TYR A 73 0.63 -10.61 -1.82
CA TYR A 73 0.79 -10.22 -3.21
C TYR A 73 -0.15 -9.09 -3.65
N ASP A 74 -1.36 -9.09 -3.12
CA ASP A 74 -2.42 -8.12 -3.34
C ASP A 74 -2.22 -6.80 -2.60
N HIS A 75 -1.09 -6.62 -1.92
CA HIS A 75 -0.69 -5.34 -1.32
C HIS A 75 0.57 -4.76 -1.96
N ILE A 76 1.34 -5.56 -2.71
CA ILE A 76 2.72 -5.20 -3.11
C ILE A 76 2.99 -5.29 -4.62
N TRP A 77 2.14 -5.95 -5.40
CA TRP A 77 2.47 -6.23 -6.80
C TRP A 77 2.47 -4.98 -7.69
N GLY A 78 1.72 -3.94 -7.33
CA GLY A 78 1.81 -2.64 -7.99
C GLY A 78 2.98 -1.76 -7.56
N ASN A 79 3.91 -2.23 -6.71
CA ASN A 79 5.10 -1.47 -6.32
C ASN A 79 5.92 -1.04 -7.56
N GLY A 80 5.93 -1.88 -8.60
CA GLY A 80 6.55 -1.61 -9.90
C GLY A 80 5.93 -0.46 -10.69
N ALA A 81 4.81 0.11 -10.24
CA ALA A 81 4.13 1.16 -10.96
C ALA A 81 4.83 2.51 -10.78
N PHE A 82 5.55 2.70 -9.68
CA PHE A 82 6.08 3.99 -9.26
C PHE A 82 7.61 4.01 -9.33
N ASP A 83 8.15 4.29 -10.52
CA ASP A 83 9.60 4.37 -10.71
C ASP A 83 10.23 5.50 -9.90
N GLY A 84 11.34 5.19 -9.22
CA GLY A 84 12.13 6.15 -8.46
C GLY A 84 11.52 6.61 -7.13
N CYS A 85 10.38 6.04 -6.70
CA CYS A 85 9.81 6.32 -5.39
C CYS A 85 10.47 5.50 -4.27
N GLU A 86 10.42 6.02 -3.05
CA GLU A 86 10.83 5.29 -1.86
C GLU A 86 9.73 4.32 -1.45
N ILE A 87 10.09 3.04 -1.28
CA ILE A 87 9.18 2.00 -0.77
C ILE A 87 9.62 1.64 0.64
N VAL A 88 8.69 1.74 1.59
CA VAL A 88 8.92 1.56 3.02
C VAL A 88 8.04 0.42 3.53
N ALA A 89 8.61 -0.48 4.31
CA ALA A 89 7.85 -1.52 4.99
C ALA A 89 8.56 -1.99 6.27
N HIS A 90 7.88 -2.79 7.09
CA HIS A 90 8.53 -3.47 8.21
C HIS A 90 9.64 -4.43 7.70
N GLU A 91 10.71 -4.63 8.48
CA GLU A 91 11.84 -5.47 8.07
C GLU A 91 11.43 -6.92 7.74
N PHE A 92 10.43 -7.46 8.43
CA PHE A 92 9.91 -8.80 8.13
C PHE A 92 9.11 -8.84 6.83
N ALA A 93 8.46 -7.73 6.44
CA ALA A 93 7.72 -7.67 5.18
C ALA A 93 8.69 -7.74 4.00
N ARG A 94 9.82 -7.01 4.08
CA ARG A 94 10.89 -7.11 3.09
C ARG A 94 11.46 -8.52 2.99
N ARG A 95 11.77 -9.17 4.12
CA ARG A 95 12.31 -10.55 4.15
C ARG A 95 11.33 -11.55 3.55
N ARG A 96 10.07 -11.52 4.00
CA ARG A 96 9.03 -12.43 3.51
C ARG A 96 8.72 -12.20 2.03
N MET A 97 8.71 -10.95 1.57
CA MET A 97 8.58 -10.62 0.15
C MET A 97 9.72 -11.24 -0.67
N GLU A 98 10.96 -11.16 -0.19
CA GLU A 98 12.10 -11.79 -0.87
C GLU A 98 11.97 -13.32 -0.94
N GLU A 99 11.60 -13.94 0.18
CA GLU A 99 11.45 -15.40 0.31
C GLU A 99 10.30 -15.96 -0.51
N ARG A 100 9.18 -15.23 -0.60
CA ARG A 100 7.96 -15.71 -1.23
C ARG A 100 7.76 -15.25 -2.67
N TRP A 101 8.54 -14.27 -3.14
CA TRP A 101 8.27 -13.62 -4.43
C TRP A 101 8.04 -14.61 -5.57
N ASP A 102 8.99 -15.52 -5.80
CA ASP A 102 8.91 -16.44 -6.94
C ASP A 102 7.71 -17.39 -6.81
N TYR A 103 7.46 -17.88 -5.60
CA TYR A 103 6.30 -18.74 -5.32
C TYR A 103 4.98 -18.00 -5.57
N ASP A 104 4.80 -16.82 -4.98
CA ASP A 104 3.55 -16.06 -5.13
C ASP A 104 3.38 -15.60 -6.58
N PHE A 105 4.46 -15.15 -7.23
CA PHE A 105 4.43 -14.77 -8.64
C PHE A 105 3.95 -15.93 -9.51
N GLU A 106 4.51 -17.13 -9.37
CA GLU A 106 4.12 -18.32 -10.16
C GLU A 106 2.71 -18.82 -9.82
N ASN A 107 2.36 -18.94 -8.54
CA ASN A 107 1.14 -19.62 -8.12
C ASN A 107 -0.11 -18.73 -8.12
N MET A 108 0.07 -17.40 -8.07
CA MET A 108 -1.03 -16.43 -8.02
C MET A 108 -1.20 -15.68 -9.35
N GLU A 109 -0.66 -16.20 -10.47
CA GLU A 109 -0.67 -15.55 -11.79
C GLU A 109 -2.06 -15.04 -12.23
N ARG A 110 -3.12 -15.79 -11.91
CA ARG A 110 -4.51 -15.43 -12.24
C ARG A 110 -4.95 -14.07 -11.68
N PHE A 111 -4.27 -13.57 -10.65
CA PHE A 111 -4.60 -12.31 -9.99
C PHE A 111 -3.82 -11.10 -10.54
N ARG A 112 -2.79 -11.31 -11.38
CA ARG A 112 -1.96 -10.21 -11.88
C ARG A 112 -2.78 -9.24 -12.73
N ASP A 113 -2.66 -7.95 -12.45
CA ASP A 113 -3.30 -6.89 -13.22
C ASP A 113 -2.28 -5.95 -13.89
N GLY A 114 -1.93 -6.29 -15.13
CA GLY A 114 -0.86 -5.63 -15.89
C GLY A 114 0.53 -6.15 -15.52
N ASP A 115 1.55 -5.31 -15.72
CA ASP A 115 2.92 -5.66 -15.39
C ASP A 115 3.12 -5.77 -13.88
N VAL A 116 3.81 -6.81 -13.44
CA VAL A 116 4.21 -7.05 -12.05
C VAL A 116 5.72 -7.24 -12.03
N VAL A 117 6.42 -6.33 -11.36
CA VAL A 117 7.89 -6.31 -11.31
C VAL A 117 8.34 -6.36 -9.86
N LYS A 118 9.30 -7.25 -9.54
CA LYS A 118 9.86 -7.37 -8.19
C LYS A 118 10.47 -6.05 -7.73
N ARG A 119 9.83 -5.41 -6.75
CA ARG A 119 10.28 -4.16 -6.12
C ARG A 119 10.14 -4.27 -4.62
N LEU A 120 11.27 -4.57 -3.98
CA LEU A 120 11.35 -4.68 -2.52
C LEU A 120 11.38 -3.30 -1.86
N PRO A 121 10.87 -3.17 -0.62
CA PRO A 121 11.03 -1.98 0.20
C PRO A 121 12.49 -1.59 0.35
N GLY A 122 12.90 -0.42 -0.15
CA GLY A 122 14.27 0.09 -0.05
C GLY A 122 14.63 0.58 1.35
N ILE A 123 13.64 1.09 2.08
CA ILE A 123 13.75 1.53 3.47
C ILE A 123 12.94 0.57 4.34
N THR A 124 13.49 0.20 5.50
CA THR A 124 12.82 -0.66 6.47
C THR A 124 12.84 -0.10 7.87
N PHE A 125 11.83 -0.44 8.67
CA PHE A 125 11.77 -0.16 10.10
C PHE A 125 11.47 -1.42 10.92
N SER A 126 11.84 -1.41 12.19
CA SER A 126 11.63 -2.55 13.12
C SER A 126 10.56 -2.28 14.19
N ASP A 127 10.33 -1.02 14.58
CA ASP A 127 9.27 -0.63 15.53
C ASP A 127 8.39 0.47 14.92
N ARG A 128 8.98 1.61 14.57
CA ARG A 128 8.27 2.70 13.88
C ARG A 128 9.19 3.54 13.01
N LEU A 129 8.61 4.27 12.07
CA LEU A 129 9.24 5.32 11.27
C LEU A 129 8.28 6.51 11.20
N VAL A 130 8.78 7.73 11.44
CA VAL A 130 7.95 8.93 11.56
C VAL A 130 8.41 10.01 10.60
N PHE A 131 7.47 10.59 9.86
CA PHE A 131 7.62 11.82 9.08
C PHE A 131 7.02 12.98 9.88
N GLU A 132 7.84 13.62 10.72
CA GLU A 132 7.42 14.65 11.67
C GLU A 132 6.84 15.90 10.99
N ASP A 133 7.25 16.21 9.76
CA ASP A 133 6.74 17.35 8.98
C ASP A 133 5.30 17.16 8.49
N ASP A 134 4.89 15.90 8.30
CA ASP A 134 3.56 15.54 7.81
C ASP A 134 2.66 14.90 8.86
N ASP A 135 3.14 14.67 10.09
CA ASP A 135 2.44 13.94 11.16
C ASP A 135 2.02 12.51 10.73
N ILE A 136 2.87 11.84 9.94
CA ILE A 136 2.68 10.46 9.47
C ILE A 136 3.60 9.52 10.22
N GLU A 137 3.05 8.41 10.72
CA GLU A 137 3.80 7.35 11.38
C GLU A 137 3.51 6.00 10.72
N PHE A 138 4.56 5.26 10.37
CA PHE A 138 4.48 3.84 10.09
C PHE A 138 4.86 3.08 11.35
N ARG A 139 4.03 2.13 11.78
CA ARG A 139 4.22 1.41 13.03
C ARG A 139 4.04 -0.09 12.85
N TYR A 140 4.96 -0.86 13.41
CA TYR A 140 4.86 -2.30 13.47
C TYR A 140 3.71 -2.71 14.39
N MET A 141 2.79 -3.50 13.86
CA MET A 141 1.61 -3.96 14.56
C MET A 141 1.21 -5.32 13.96
N PRO A 142 1.85 -6.41 14.40
CA PRO A 142 1.60 -7.74 13.84
C PRO A 142 0.17 -8.20 14.14
N GLY A 143 -0.34 -9.08 13.28
CA GLY A 143 -1.70 -9.63 13.36
C GLY A 143 -1.90 -10.62 12.22
N HIS A 144 -2.63 -10.20 11.17
CA HIS A 144 -2.81 -10.92 9.90
C HIS A 144 -1.54 -11.66 9.44
N THR A 145 -0.41 -10.96 9.42
CA THR A 145 0.91 -11.58 9.27
C THR A 145 1.85 -11.11 10.38
N LEU A 146 2.94 -11.86 10.58
CA LEU A 146 4.05 -11.44 11.45
C LEU A 146 4.75 -10.17 10.97
N CYS A 147 4.53 -9.78 9.70
CA CYS A 147 5.10 -8.58 9.12
C CYS A 147 4.13 -7.41 8.98
N SER A 148 2.89 -7.54 9.48
CA SER A 148 1.88 -6.48 9.38
C SER A 148 2.29 -5.21 10.14
N SER A 149 1.93 -4.08 9.55
CA SER A 149 2.20 -2.74 10.03
C SER A 149 1.12 -1.79 9.54
N VAL A 150 1.01 -0.64 10.21
CA VAL A 150 -0.03 0.37 9.95
C VAL A 150 0.57 1.71 9.58
N CYS A 151 -0.18 2.50 8.81
CA CYS A 151 0.10 3.91 8.57
C CYS A 151 -0.90 4.76 9.36
N ILE A 152 -0.37 5.65 10.20
CA ILE A 152 -1.14 6.51 11.11
C ILE A 152 -0.98 7.95 10.63
N ASP A 153 -2.08 8.53 10.19
CA ASP A 153 -2.23 9.97 9.99
C ASP A 153 -2.75 10.59 11.28
N ARG A 154 -1.85 11.21 12.05
CA ARG A 154 -2.22 11.85 13.32
C ARG A 154 -2.95 13.18 13.13
N ARG A 155 -2.79 13.85 11.98
CA ARG A 155 -3.43 15.13 11.69
C ARG A 155 -4.93 14.98 11.45
N ASP A 156 -5.30 13.99 10.65
CA ASP A 156 -6.71 13.69 10.35
C ASP A 156 -7.29 12.58 11.26
N SER A 157 -6.50 12.01 12.16
CA SER A 157 -6.88 10.90 13.05
C SER A 157 -7.36 9.66 12.28
N VAL A 158 -6.65 9.32 11.20
CA VAL A 158 -6.94 8.17 10.33
C VAL A 158 -5.83 7.14 10.47
N ILE A 159 -6.20 5.86 10.51
CA ILE A 159 -5.25 4.75 10.49
C ILE A 159 -5.60 3.85 9.30
N PHE A 160 -4.63 3.64 8.41
CA PHE A 160 -4.68 2.58 7.41
C PHE A 160 -4.07 1.31 8.01
N VAL A 161 -4.87 0.25 8.08
CA VAL A 161 -4.55 -0.97 8.83
C VAL A 161 -4.26 -2.19 7.94
N GLY A 162 -4.36 -2.06 6.61
CA GLY A 162 -4.35 -3.21 5.71
C GLY A 162 -5.33 -4.29 6.19
N ASP A 163 -4.88 -5.53 6.18
CA ASP A 163 -5.66 -6.72 6.55
C ASP A 163 -5.72 -6.97 8.07
N LEU A 164 -5.22 -6.07 8.92
CA LEU A 164 -5.40 -6.23 10.36
C LEU A 164 -6.86 -6.13 10.81
N VAL A 165 -7.73 -5.51 9.99
CA VAL A 165 -9.16 -5.38 10.25
C VAL A 165 -9.92 -5.58 8.94
N GLU A 166 -10.70 -6.66 8.85
CA GLU A 166 -11.52 -7.00 7.69
C GLU A 166 -13.01 -7.14 8.08
N ASP A 167 -13.91 -6.78 7.16
CA ASP A 167 -15.36 -6.98 7.26
C ASP A 167 -15.78 -8.15 6.34
N PRO A 168 -16.61 -9.12 6.76
CA PRO A 168 -17.40 -9.19 8.00
C PRO A 168 -16.80 -10.02 9.14
N LEU A 169 -15.66 -10.69 8.93
CA LEU A 169 -14.98 -11.49 9.94
C LEU A 169 -13.47 -11.25 9.84
N PRO A 170 -12.75 -11.06 10.96
CA PRO A 170 -11.29 -11.11 10.94
C PRO A 170 -10.88 -12.55 10.56
N LEU A 171 -10.11 -12.70 9.48
CA LEU A 171 -9.54 -13.98 9.07
C LEU A 171 -8.25 -14.29 9.85
#